data_AF-A0A084FZT7-F1
#
_entry.id   AF-A0A084FZT7-F1
#
_cell.length_a   1.000
_cell.length_b   1.000
_cell.length_c   1.000
_cell.angle_alpha   90.00
_cell.angle_beta   90.00
_cell.angle_gamma   90.00
#
_symmetry.space_group_name_H-M   'P 1'
#
loop_
_entity.id
_entity.type
_entity.pdbx_description
1 polymer ?
#
loop_
_entity_poly.entity_id
_entity_poly.type
_entity_poly.pdbx_seq_one_letter_code
_entity_poly.pdbx_strand_id
1 'polypeptide(L)'
;MASSSGVREFPTIKAIRSYVISGVGAGGDYHNVKGGHWLIDTPISTPCSRWEEYRKSRTSWGINVLGSFFIEVEASDGTVGIATGFGGPPACWLIHQHFERFLIGADPRNTNHLFEQMYRASMFYGRKGLPVAAISAIDLALWDLLGKLRNEPVYKLIGGATKERLDFYCTGPEPVAAREMGFWGAKLPLPYCPDEGHVGLKKNVEFLRKHRESVGPDFPLMVDCYMSLNVPYTIEIVKACLDLNIHWWEECLSPDDTDGFEQLKRAHPTMKFTTGEHEYSRFGFRKLVEGRNLDIIQPDVMWLGGLTELLKVSAMAAAYDIPVVPHASGPYSYHFVMSQPNTPFQEYLANSPDGKSVLPVFGDLFLDEPIPTKGYLTTADLDKPGFGLTLNPAARAKLIPADYLLSPPPARILSPPTPESEPEPEQDQDQKLQQEKLQQNGTAVQDGIISELAAKVEALVTDGTNGTNGTNGTNGTA
;
A
#
# COMPACT_ATOMS: atom_id res chain seq x y z
N MET A 1 -3.46 -14.29 53.37
CA MET A 1 -2.39 -15.20 52.95
C MET A 1 -2.08 -14.87 51.51
N ALA A 2 -1.01 -14.11 51.24
CA ALA A 2 -0.61 -13.82 49.87
C ALA A 2 -0.01 -15.12 49.30
N SER A 3 -0.65 -15.66 48.27
CA SER A 3 -0.12 -16.75 47.47
C SER A 3 1.16 -16.27 46.78
N SER A 4 2.31 -16.44 47.43
CA SER A 4 3.60 -16.05 46.87
C SER A 4 4.03 -17.08 45.83
N SER A 5 3.45 -16.99 44.63
CA SER A 5 4.05 -17.67 43.48
C SER A 5 5.46 -17.09 43.31
N GLY A 6 6.50 -17.92 43.26
CA GLY A 6 7.90 -17.47 43.21
C GLY A 6 8.32 -16.78 41.91
N VAL A 7 7.36 -16.26 41.14
CA VAL A 7 7.54 -15.65 39.82
C VAL A 7 6.82 -14.31 39.76
N ARG A 8 7.28 -13.44 38.86
CA ARG A 8 6.66 -12.13 38.63
C ARG A 8 5.20 -12.29 38.18
N GLU A 9 4.27 -11.73 38.95
CA GLU A 9 2.90 -11.52 38.50
C GLU A 9 2.89 -10.52 37.34
N PHE A 10 2.17 -10.86 36.28
CA PHE A 10 2.11 -10.06 35.06
C PHE A 10 0.70 -9.50 34.90
N PRO A 11 0.54 -8.20 34.59
CA PRO A 11 -0.77 -7.61 34.43
C PRO A 11 -1.47 -8.16 33.18
N THR A 12 -2.78 -8.31 33.26
CA THR A 12 -3.61 -8.73 32.12
C THR A 12 -3.98 -7.54 31.26
N ILE A 13 -4.35 -7.77 30.01
CA ILE A 13 -4.91 -6.72 29.14
C ILE A 13 -6.26 -6.28 29.72
N LYS A 14 -6.41 -4.99 29.94
CA LYS A 14 -7.60 -4.35 30.51
C LYS A 14 -8.48 -3.72 29.44
N ALA A 15 -7.88 -3.07 28.45
CA ALA A 15 -8.61 -2.36 27.40
C ALA A 15 -7.78 -2.26 26.12
N ILE A 16 -8.48 -2.11 25.00
CA ILE A 16 -7.92 -1.76 23.70
C ILE A 16 -8.65 -0.53 23.17
N ARG A 17 -7.91 0.41 22.57
CA ARG A 17 -8.47 1.62 21.94
C ARG A 17 -7.87 1.77 20.56
N SER A 18 -8.68 2.19 19.60
CA SER A 18 -8.21 2.50 18.24
C SER A 18 -8.65 3.88 17.80
N TYR A 19 -7.82 4.49 16.97
CA TYR A 19 -7.99 5.86 16.47
C TYR A 19 -7.66 5.90 14.98
N VAL A 20 -8.44 6.63 14.21
CA VAL A 20 -8.05 7.03 12.85
C VAL A 20 -7.18 8.28 12.95
N ILE A 21 -6.07 8.32 12.22
CA ILE A 21 -5.20 9.49 12.20
C ILE A 21 -5.71 10.43 11.11
N SER A 22 -6.12 11.63 11.51
CA SER A 22 -6.59 12.65 10.57
C SER A 22 -5.43 13.31 9.80
N GLY A 23 -5.72 13.72 8.56
CA GLY A 23 -4.74 14.35 7.67
C GLY A 23 -3.86 13.33 6.93
N VAL A 24 -2.65 13.78 6.58
CA VAL A 24 -1.68 13.06 5.74
C VAL A 24 -0.28 13.18 6.33
N GLY A 25 0.61 12.27 5.98
CA GLY A 25 2.03 12.30 6.37
C GLY A 25 2.29 11.99 7.84
N ALA A 26 1.38 11.26 8.50
CA ALA A 26 1.55 10.76 9.87
C ALA A 26 0.94 9.35 10.03
N GLY A 27 1.65 8.49 10.78
CA GLY A 27 1.26 7.10 11.01
C GLY A 27 1.75 6.12 9.94
N GLY A 28 1.26 4.88 10.01
CA GLY A 28 1.79 3.76 9.24
C GLY A 28 1.32 3.59 7.78
N ASP A 29 0.51 4.50 7.23
CA ASP A 29 0.22 4.55 5.79
C ASP A 29 1.25 5.44 5.06
N TYR A 30 2.26 4.80 4.47
CA TYR A 30 3.34 5.48 3.75
C TYR A 30 2.86 6.32 2.57
N HIS A 31 1.72 5.97 1.98
CA HIS A 31 1.24 6.54 0.73
C HIS A 31 0.19 7.64 0.95
N ASN A 32 -0.38 7.72 2.16
CA ASN A 32 -1.25 8.82 2.55
C ASN A 32 -0.43 10.08 2.90
N VAL A 33 0.18 10.67 1.89
CA VAL A 33 1.06 11.85 1.97
C VAL A 33 0.49 13.03 1.18
N LYS A 34 1.05 14.23 1.39
CA LYS A 34 0.64 15.43 0.65
C LYS A 34 1.04 15.31 -0.83
N GLY A 35 0.19 15.84 -1.72
CA GLY A 35 0.49 15.96 -3.14
C GLY A 35 1.82 16.68 -3.42
N GLY A 36 2.49 16.26 -4.50
CA GLY A 36 3.85 16.65 -4.88
C GLY A 36 4.94 15.73 -4.32
N HIS A 37 4.59 14.76 -3.48
CA HIS A 37 5.55 13.79 -2.94
C HIS A 37 5.86 12.69 -3.97
N TRP A 38 7.14 12.30 -4.09
CA TRP A 38 7.56 11.31 -5.09
C TRP A 38 6.82 9.97 -4.98
N LEU A 39 6.58 9.48 -3.76
CA LEU A 39 5.80 8.27 -3.46
C LEU A 39 4.45 8.16 -4.18
N ILE A 40 3.83 9.28 -4.55
CA ILE A 40 2.51 9.30 -5.19
C ILE A 40 2.47 10.02 -6.54
N ASP A 41 3.28 11.05 -6.77
CA ASP A 41 3.13 11.96 -7.92
C ASP A 41 4.35 11.97 -8.87
N THR A 42 5.30 11.06 -8.69
CA THR A 42 6.33 10.78 -9.71
C THR A 42 5.94 9.57 -10.56
N PRO A 43 6.50 9.43 -11.79
CA PRO A 43 6.27 8.23 -12.59
C PRO A 43 6.73 6.97 -11.84
N ILE A 44 5.76 6.13 -11.48
CA ILE A 44 5.96 4.82 -10.86
C ILE A 44 5.08 3.82 -11.61
N SER A 45 5.68 2.73 -12.05
CA SER A 45 4.98 1.62 -12.67
C SER A 45 4.18 0.87 -11.60
N THR A 46 2.91 0.62 -11.87
CA THR A 46 1.96 -0.03 -10.94
C THR A 46 1.04 -0.98 -11.71
N PRO A 47 0.30 -1.87 -11.02
CA PRO A 47 -0.72 -2.69 -11.67
C PRO A 47 -1.81 -1.86 -12.38
N CYS A 48 -2.03 -0.62 -11.93
CA CYS A 48 -3.01 0.30 -12.50
C CYS A 48 -2.46 1.17 -13.65
N SER A 49 -1.15 1.14 -13.92
CA SER A 49 -0.52 1.99 -14.93
C SER A 49 -0.94 1.66 -16.36
N ARG A 50 -1.55 0.48 -16.59
CA ARG A 50 -2.13 0.11 -17.88
C ARG A 50 -3.26 1.05 -18.34
N TRP A 51 -3.96 1.68 -17.40
CA TRP A 51 -5.01 2.66 -17.67
C TRP A 51 -4.42 4.07 -17.58
N GLU A 52 -4.57 4.86 -18.63
CA GLU A 52 -3.91 6.17 -18.75
C GLU A 52 -4.37 7.14 -17.65
N GLU A 53 -5.64 7.09 -17.28
CA GLU A 53 -6.25 7.89 -16.21
C GLU A 53 -5.62 7.63 -14.83
N TYR A 54 -5.04 6.44 -14.63
CA TYR A 54 -4.47 6.01 -13.34
C TYR A 54 -2.95 6.01 -13.30
N ARG A 55 -2.28 6.29 -14.43
CA ARG A 55 -0.81 6.18 -14.55
C ARG A 55 -0.05 7.32 -13.88
N LYS A 56 -0.63 8.52 -13.83
CA LYS A 56 0.11 9.74 -13.43
C LYS A 56 0.33 9.87 -11.92
N SER A 57 -0.58 9.36 -11.10
CA SER A 57 -0.50 9.46 -9.65
C SER A 57 -1.07 8.21 -9.00
N ARG A 58 -0.40 7.70 -7.96
CA ARG A 58 -0.87 6.52 -7.23
C ARG A 58 -2.15 6.79 -6.43
N THR A 59 -2.41 8.05 -6.08
CA THR A 59 -3.66 8.45 -5.41
C THR A 59 -4.87 8.38 -6.33
N SER A 60 -4.69 8.46 -7.65
CA SER A 60 -5.79 8.43 -8.62
C SER A 60 -6.57 7.11 -8.60
N TRP A 61 -5.90 5.99 -8.29
CA TRP A 61 -6.51 4.67 -8.12
C TRP A 61 -6.71 4.28 -6.65
N GLY A 62 -6.44 5.20 -5.71
CA GLY A 62 -6.79 5.05 -4.30
C GLY A 62 -5.76 4.34 -3.44
N ILE A 63 -4.45 4.44 -3.73
CA ILE A 63 -3.43 3.86 -2.86
C ILE A 63 -3.53 4.32 -1.39
N ASN A 64 -3.93 5.57 -1.19
CA ASN A 64 -4.04 6.23 0.11
C ASN A 64 -5.46 6.17 0.69
N VAL A 65 -6.36 5.37 0.11
CA VAL A 65 -7.79 5.38 0.45
C VAL A 65 -8.08 4.98 1.90
N LEU A 66 -7.21 4.16 2.49
CA LEU A 66 -7.38 3.63 3.83
C LEU A 66 -6.93 4.66 4.88
N GLY A 67 -5.74 5.24 4.70
CA GLY A 67 -5.11 6.08 5.70
C GLY A 67 -4.56 5.28 6.88
N SER A 68 -3.92 6.00 7.80
CA SER A 68 -3.30 5.43 9.00
C SER A 68 -4.30 5.26 10.14
N PHE A 69 -4.06 4.27 10.99
CA PHE A 69 -4.70 4.16 12.30
C PHE A 69 -3.66 3.98 13.41
N PHE A 70 -4.08 4.22 14.65
CA PHE A 70 -3.28 4.11 15.86
C PHE A 70 -4.02 3.26 16.88
N ILE A 71 -3.29 2.40 17.60
CA ILE A 71 -3.83 1.47 18.59
C ILE A 71 -3.11 1.64 19.92
N GLU A 72 -3.88 1.58 21.01
CA GLU A 72 -3.39 1.47 22.38
C GLU A 72 -3.93 0.20 23.03
N VAL A 73 -3.05 -0.55 23.70
CA VAL A 73 -3.41 -1.69 24.55
C VAL A 73 -2.98 -1.39 25.98
N GLU A 74 -3.96 -1.23 26.87
CA GLU A 74 -3.74 -0.93 28.28
C GLU A 74 -3.77 -2.21 29.11
N ALA A 75 -2.76 -2.42 29.95
CA ALA A 75 -2.70 -3.48 30.94
C ALA A 75 -3.35 -3.07 32.27
N SER A 76 -3.63 -4.04 33.13
CA SER A 76 -4.30 -3.82 34.43
C SER A 76 -3.50 -2.97 35.42
N ASP A 77 -2.19 -2.80 35.21
CA ASP A 77 -1.32 -1.92 36.00
C ASP A 77 -1.24 -0.48 35.45
N GLY A 78 -1.95 -0.19 34.36
CA GLY A 78 -1.97 1.11 33.68
C GLY A 78 -0.89 1.29 32.61
N THR A 79 0.01 0.31 32.40
CA THR A 79 0.98 0.35 31.30
C THR A 79 0.26 0.28 29.95
N VAL A 80 0.69 1.10 28.98
CA VAL A 80 0.06 1.16 27.65
C VAL A 80 1.09 0.86 26.56
N GLY A 81 0.85 -0.22 25.81
CA GLY A 81 1.53 -0.50 24.55
C GLY A 81 0.85 0.21 23.39
N ILE A 82 1.62 0.64 22.40
CA ILE A 82 1.13 1.43 21.26
C ILE A 82 1.69 0.89 19.94
N ALA A 83 0.91 1.04 18.87
CA ALA A 83 1.38 0.83 17.51
C ALA A 83 0.58 1.66 16.48
N THR A 84 1.11 1.77 15.27
CA THR A 84 0.41 2.33 14.10
C THR A 84 0.52 1.37 12.91
N GLY A 85 -0.27 1.62 11.87
CA GLY A 85 -0.28 0.90 10.60
C GLY A 85 -1.23 1.58 9.61
N PHE A 86 -1.26 1.10 8.37
CA PHE A 86 -2.31 1.47 7.40
C PHE A 86 -3.56 0.62 7.64
N GLY A 87 -4.72 1.15 7.26
CA GLY A 87 -6.00 0.43 7.35
C GLY A 87 -7.15 1.26 7.88
N GLY A 88 -6.85 2.42 8.47
CA GLY A 88 -7.79 3.47 8.85
C GLY A 88 -9.11 2.99 9.47
N PRO A 89 -10.26 3.56 9.06
CA PRO A 89 -11.56 3.20 9.62
C PRO A 89 -11.90 1.69 9.62
N PRO A 90 -11.76 0.93 8.52
CA PRO A 90 -12.14 -0.48 8.54
C PRO A 90 -11.24 -1.35 9.43
N ALA A 91 -9.96 -1.00 9.60
CA ALA A 91 -9.10 -1.68 10.57
C ALA A 91 -9.57 -1.46 12.01
N CYS A 92 -9.89 -0.21 12.38
CA CYS A 92 -10.46 0.12 13.69
C CYS A 92 -11.77 -0.63 13.96
N TRP A 93 -12.65 -0.74 12.95
CA TRP A 93 -13.89 -1.51 13.08
C TRP A 93 -13.62 -2.99 13.38
N LEU A 94 -12.69 -3.63 12.65
CA LEU A 94 -12.32 -5.03 12.85
C LEU A 94 -11.72 -5.29 14.24
N ILE A 95 -10.90 -4.35 14.73
CA ILE A 95 -10.28 -4.42 16.05
C ILE A 95 -11.35 -4.59 17.13
N HIS A 96 -12.36 -3.73 17.14
CA HIS A 96 -13.38 -3.75 18.19
C HIS A 96 -14.46 -4.81 17.94
N GLN A 97 -14.97 -4.93 16.72
CA GLN A 97 -16.08 -5.83 16.44
C GLN A 97 -15.68 -7.30 16.42
N HIS A 98 -14.41 -7.60 16.13
CA HIS A 98 -13.92 -8.97 16.12
C HIS A 98 -12.84 -9.21 17.16
N PHE A 99 -11.67 -8.57 17.03
CA PHE A 99 -10.45 -9.05 17.69
C PHE A 99 -10.39 -8.77 19.19
N GLU A 100 -11.05 -7.72 19.68
CA GLU A 100 -11.10 -7.33 21.08
C GLU A 100 -11.52 -8.47 22.02
N ARG A 101 -12.43 -9.35 21.57
CA ARG A 101 -12.93 -10.50 22.35
C ARG A 101 -11.84 -11.48 22.78
N PHE A 102 -10.71 -11.53 22.08
CA PHE A 102 -9.58 -12.40 22.41
C PHE A 102 -8.58 -11.74 23.36
N LEU A 103 -8.62 -10.41 23.46
CA LEU A 103 -7.60 -9.62 24.16
C LEU A 103 -8.00 -9.33 25.60
N ILE A 104 -9.24 -8.91 25.86
CA ILE A 104 -9.65 -8.45 27.19
C ILE A 104 -9.51 -9.58 28.23
N GLY A 105 -8.79 -9.29 29.30
CA GLY A 105 -8.50 -10.24 30.39
C GLY A 105 -7.37 -11.23 30.08
N ALA A 106 -6.82 -11.24 28.86
CA ALA A 106 -5.73 -12.14 28.50
C ALA A 106 -4.39 -11.67 29.07
N ASP A 107 -3.48 -12.61 29.27
CA ASP A 107 -2.07 -12.31 29.55
C ASP A 107 -1.38 -11.84 28.26
N PRO A 108 -0.79 -10.64 28.21
CA PRO A 108 -0.16 -10.11 26.99
C PRO A 108 1.06 -10.92 26.54
N ARG A 109 1.63 -11.79 27.40
CA ARG A 109 2.74 -12.69 27.04
C ARG A 109 2.30 -13.83 26.13
N ASN A 110 1.00 -14.10 26.03
CA ASN A 110 0.44 -15.19 25.23
C ASN A 110 0.37 -14.83 23.73
N THR A 111 1.40 -14.17 23.20
CA THR A 111 1.44 -13.64 21.83
C THR A 111 1.11 -14.70 20.78
N ASN A 112 1.70 -15.90 20.89
CA ASN A 112 1.38 -17.03 20.01
C ASN A 112 -0.10 -17.43 20.07
N HIS A 113 -0.71 -17.47 21.25
CA HIS A 113 -2.11 -17.87 21.41
C HIS A 113 -3.05 -16.81 20.82
N LEU A 114 -2.81 -15.54 21.15
CA LEU A 114 -3.60 -14.41 20.68
C LEU A 114 -3.53 -14.28 19.15
N PHE A 115 -2.33 -14.41 18.57
CA PHE A 115 -2.15 -14.43 17.12
C PHE A 115 -2.97 -15.56 16.47
N GLU A 116 -2.85 -16.80 16.97
CA GLU A 116 -3.57 -17.94 16.38
C GLU A 116 -5.09 -17.80 16.50
N GLN A 117 -5.59 -17.27 17.63
CA GLN A 117 -7.02 -16.98 17.79
C GLN A 117 -7.51 -15.96 16.76
N MET A 118 -6.85 -14.79 16.67
CA MET A 118 -7.24 -13.74 15.74
C MET A 118 -7.14 -14.18 14.27
N TYR A 119 -6.04 -14.83 13.89
CA TYR A 119 -5.81 -15.29 12.52
C TYR A 119 -6.81 -16.37 12.11
N ARG A 120 -7.03 -17.39 12.95
CA ARG A 120 -7.95 -18.49 12.62
C ARG A 120 -9.40 -18.07 12.69
N ALA A 121 -9.78 -17.21 13.64
CA ALA A 121 -11.14 -16.70 13.74
C ALA A 121 -11.51 -15.79 12.57
N SER A 122 -10.56 -15.06 12.00
CA SER A 122 -10.78 -14.23 10.80
C SER A 122 -10.55 -14.95 9.49
N MET A 123 -10.19 -16.24 9.50
CA MET A 123 -9.83 -17.01 8.30
C MET A 123 -10.90 -16.99 7.19
N PHE A 124 -12.18 -16.88 7.56
CA PHE A 124 -13.29 -16.86 6.60
C PHE A 124 -13.40 -15.59 5.75
N TYR A 125 -12.71 -14.50 6.14
CA TYR A 125 -12.67 -13.23 5.39
C TYR A 125 -11.28 -12.59 5.34
N GLY A 126 -10.26 -13.26 5.89
CA GLY A 126 -8.88 -12.79 5.96
C GLY A 126 -7.91 -13.71 5.23
N ARG A 127 -6.94 -14.27 5.96
CA ARG A 127 -5.72 -14.98 5.47
C ARG A 127 -4.65 -14.07 4.87
N LYS A 128 -5.05 -13.05 4.10
CA LYS A 128 -4.20 -12.03 3.47
C LYS A 128 -4.86 -10.65 3.58
N GLY A 129 -4.12 -9.58 3.30
CA GLY A 129 -4.66 -8.23 3.17
C GLY A 129 -5.10 -7.56 4.48
N LEU A 130 -6.08 -6.66 4.38
CA LEU A 130 -6.48 -5.75 5.46
C LEU A 130 -6.75 -6.40 6.83
N PRO A 131 -7.45 -7.56 6.94
CA PRO A 131 -7.65 -8.19 8.25
C PRO A 131 -6.33 -8.59 8.92
N VAL A 132 -5.32 -8.99 8.14
CA VAL A 132 -4.00 -9.38 8.67
C VAL A 132 -3.19 -8.14 9.08
N ALA A 133 -3.33 -7.01 8.36
CA ALA A 133 -2.75 -5.74 8.78
C ALA A 133 -3.32 -5.26 10.14
N ALA A 134 -4.64 -5.43 10.36
CA ALA A 134 -5.25 -5.13 11.66
C ALA A 134 -4.69 -6.03 12.78
N ILE A 135 -4.51 -7.34 12.52
CA ILE A 135 -3.86 -8.27 13.46
C ILE A 135 -2.42 -7.83 13.76
N SER A 136 -1.69 -7.42 12.73
CA SER A 136 -0.28 -7.01 12.85
C SER A 136 -0.12 -5.80 13.79
N ALA A 137 -0.96 -4.78 13.67
CA ALA A 137 -0.90 -3.63 14.56
C ALA A 137 -1.26 -3.99 16.01
N ILE A 138 -2.23 -4.89 16.23
CA ILE A 138 -2.52 -5.42 17.58
C ILE A 138 -1.27 -6.12 18.14
N ASP A 139 -0.67 -7.02 17.36
CA ASP A 139 0.52 -7.78 17.78
C ASP A 139 1.70 -6.85 18.10
N LEU A 140 1.94 -5.82 17.29
CA LEU A 140 2.95 -4.81 17.57
C LEU A 140 2.65 -4.05 18.86
N ALA A 141 1.40 -3.64 19.11
CA ALA A 141 1.04 -2.99 20.37
C ALA A 141 1.22 -3.91 21.59
N LEU A 142 1.01 -5.22 21.43
CA LEU A 142 1.30 -6.22 22.46
C LEU A 142 2.82 -6.32 22.73
N TRP A 143 3.65 -6.36 21.70
CA TRP A 143 5.11 -6.38 21.87
C TRP A 143 5.64 -5.10 22.51
N ASP A 144 5.10 -3.95 22.13
CA ASP A 144 5.40 -2.67 22.79
C ASP A 144 5.01 -2.70 24.28
N LEU A 145 3.81 -3.22 24.58
CA LEU A 145 3.34 -3.40 25.95
C LEU A 145 4.28 -4.31 26.75
N LEU A 146 4.70 -5.44 26.18
CA LEU A 146 5.63 -6.36 26.82
C LEU A 146 6.99 -5.72 27.11
N GLY A 147 7.53 -4.96 26.16
CA GLY A 147 8.77 -4.20 26.35
C GLY A 147 8.65 -3.16 27.46
N LYS A 148 7.55 -2.41 27.49
CA LYS A 148 7.27 -1.43 28.56
C LYS A 148 7.10 -2.08 29.93
N LEU A 149 6.34 -3.18 30.02
CA LEU A 149 6.16 -3.94 31.25
C LEU A 149 7.49 -4.51 31.78
N ARG A 150 8.39 -4.91 30.89
CA ARG A 150 9.72 -5.42 31.25
C ARG A 150 10.78 -4.33 31.41
N ASN A 151 10.48 -3.10 31.01
CA ASN A 151 11.44 -2.00 30.88
C ASN A 151 12.65 -2.40 30.00
N GLU A 152 12.36 -3.06 28.89
CA GLU A 152 13.34 -3.55 27.92
C GLU A 152 12.93 -3.17 26.49
N PRO A 153 13.89 -2.88 25.59
CA PRO A 153 13.60 -2.72 24.18
C PRO A 153 13.19 -4.06 23.55
N VAL A 154 12.28 -4.03 22.57
CA VAL A 154 11.73 -5.25 21.96
C VAL A 154 12.81 -6.19 21.41
N TYR A 155 13.93 -5.68 20.86
CA TYR A 155 14.98 -6.53 20.30
C TYR A 155 15.64 -7.45 21.36
N LYS A 156 15.68 -7.03 22.64
CA LYS A 156 16.17 -7.86 23.76
C LYS A 156 15.20 -9.00 24.09
N LEU A 157 13.91 -8.83 23.81
CA LEU A 157 12.88 -9.84 24.09
C LEU A 157 12.77 -10.93 23.01
N ILE A 158 13.40 -10.76 21.86
CA ILE A 158 13.25 -11.65 20.68
C ILE A 158 14.56 -12.32 20.25
N GLY A 159 15.63 -12.18 21.02
CA GLY A 159 16.92 -12.84 20.73
C GLY A 159 18.15 -12.03 21.11
N GLY A 160 17.99 -10.75 21.47
CA GLY A 160 19.10 -9.85 21.71
C GLY A 160 19.58 -9.20 20.41
N ALA A 161 20.81 -8.69 20.41
CA ALA A 161 21.41 -8.09 19.21
C ALA A 161 22.36 -9.10 18.57
N THR A 162 22.20 -9.37 17.28
CA THR A 162 23.15 -10.18 16.47
C THR A 162 24.23 -9.32 15.81
N LYS A 163 24.03 -8.01 15.85
CA LYS A 163 24.91 -6.96 15.33
C LYS A 163 24.74 -5.72 16.20
N GLU A 164 25.78 -4.89 16.33
CA GLU A 164 25.72 -3.64 17.09
C GLU A 164 25.32 -2.43 16.24
N ARG A 165 25.43 -2.59 14.91
CA ARG A 165 25.13 -1.58 13.90
C ARG A 165 24.19 -2.18 12.87
N LEU A 166 23.17 -1.41 12.52
CA LEU A 166 22.21 -1.71 11.46
C LEU A 166 22.44 -0.76 10.29
N ASP A 167 22.93 -1.30 9.18
CA ASP A 167 23.17 -0.55 7.94
C ASP A 167 21.93 -0.49 7.06
N PHE A 168 21.71 0.65 6.41
CA PHE A 168 20.53 0.90 5.60
C PHE A 168 20.87 1.13 4.13
N TYR A 169 19.98 0.67 3.25
CA TYR A 169 19.85 1.23 1.90
C TYR A 169 18.66 2.18 1.87
N CYS A 170 18.64 3.12 0.92
CA CYS A 170 17.57 4.12 0.80
C CYS A 170 16.72 3.89 -0.45
N THR A 171 15.41 3.82 -0.29
CA THR A 171 14.44 3.71 -1.39
C THR A 171 13.90 5.09 -1.74
N GLY A 172 14.12 5.54 -2.96
CA GLY A 172 13.72 6.87 -3.40
C GLY A 172 14.31 7.25 -4.76
N PRO A 173 13.90 8.40 -5.33
CA PRO A 173 14.29 8.81 -6.68
C PRO A 173 15.72 9.37 -6.79
N GLU A 174 16.40 9.64 -5.68
CA GLU A 174 17.65 10.41 -5.64
C GLU A 174 18.80 9.61 -5.03
N PRO A 175 19.44 8.69 -5.78
CA PRO A 175 20.43 7.77 -5.25
C PRO A 175 21.77 8.45 -4.93
N VAL A 176 22.05 9.61 -5.53
CA VAL A 176 23.21 10.44 -5.16
C VAL A 176 23.05 10.97 -3.74
N ALA A 177 21.86 11.46 -3.37
CA ALA A 177 21.58 11.92 -2.01
C ALA A 177 21.69 10.76 -1.01
N ALA A 178 21.17 9.57 -1.35
CA ALA A 178 21.34 8.38 -0.54
C ALA A 178 22.83 8.06 -0.28
N ARG A 179 23.66 8.05 -1.32
CA ARG A 179 25.11 7.82 -1.19
C ARG A 179 25.78 8.87 -0.30
N GLU A 180 25.46 10.15 -0.49
CA GLU A 180 26.02 11.26 0.28
C GLU A 180 25.60 11.24 1.76
N MET A 181 24.40 10.73 2.06
CA MET A 181 23.92 10.51 3.43
C MET A 181 24.51 9.25 4.10
N GLY A 182 25.30 8.45 3.39
CA GLY A 182 26.01 7.29 3.93
C GLY A 182 25.23 5.97 3.85
N PHE A 183 24.10 5.91 3.15
CA PHE A 183 23.42 4.66 2.86
C PHE A 183 24.30 3.77 1.97
N TRP A 184 24.27 2.45 2.16
CA TRP A 184 25.16 1.55 1.43
C TRP A 184 24.71 1.29 -0.01
N GLY A 185 23.45 1.59 -0.35
CA GLY A 185 22.86 1.43 -1.67
C GLY A 185 21.57 2.24 -1.81
N ALA A 186 21.00 2.26 -3.02
CA ALA A 186 19.73 2.91 -3.29
C ALA A 186 18.79 2.07 -4.16
N LYS A 187 17.49 2.08 -3.85
CA LYS A 187 16.44 1.41 -4.62
C LYS A 187 15.58 2.45 -5.34
N LEU A 188 15.48 2.34 -6.66
CA LEU A 188 14.77 3.28 -7.53
C LEU A 188 13.40 2.69 -7.94
N PRO A 189 12.32 3.48 -7.92
CA PRO A 189 11.04 3.04 -8.48
C PRO A 189 11.10 3.03 -10.02
N LEU A 190 10.72 1.91 -10.62
CA LEU A 190 10.64 1.76 -12.07
C LEU A 190 9.52 2.66 -12.63
N PRO A 191 9.79 3.54 -13.61
CA PRO A 191 8.79 4.53 -14.00
C PRO A 191 7.71 4.05 -14.98
N TYR A 192 8.00 3.08 -15.86
CA TYR A 192 7.10 2.70 -16.97
C TYR A 192 6.70 1.22 -16.92
N CYS A 193 5.45 0.95 -17.29
CA CYS A 193 4.84 -0.39 -17.22
C CYS A 193 4.88 -1.17 -18.55
N PRO A 194 4.55 -2.48 -18.58
CA PRO A 194 4.57 -3.28 -19.80
C PRO A 194 3.64 -2.77 -20.92
N ASP A 195 2.48 -2.20 -20.58
CA ASP A 195 1.52 -1.65 -21.56
C ASP A 195 2.06 -0.41 -22.30
N GLU A 196 3.18 0.17 -21.87
CA GLU A 196 3.90 1.22 -22.60
C GLU A 196 4.90 0.67 -23.65
N GLY A 197 4.94 -0.67 -23.78
CA GLY A 197 5.66 -1.40 -24.81
C GLY A 197 7.17 -1.17 -24.82
N HIS A 198 7.81 -1.42 -25.97
CA HIS A 198 9.26 -1.24 -26.13
C HIS A 198 9.71 0.23 -25.96
N VAL A 199 8.81 1.20 -26.13
CA VAL A 199 9.10 2.61 -25.84
C VAL A 199 9.27 2.81 -24.33
N GLY A 200 8.35 2.30 -23.52
CA GLY A 200 8.46 2.30 -22.06
C GLY A 200 9.72 1.55 -21.58
N LEU A 201 10.00 0.38 -22.17
CA LEU A 201 11.21 -0.39 -21.85
C LEU A 201 12.49 0.40 -22.10
N LYS A 202 12.64 1.02 -23.28
CA LYS A 202 13.82 1.85 -23.59
C LYS A 202 13.96 3.03 -22.64
N LYS A 203 12.84 3.65 -22.24
CA LYS A 203 12.85 4.74 -21.26
C LYS A 203 13.25 4.26 -19.86
N ASN A 204 12.80 3.07 -19.44
CA ASN A 204 13.23 2.44 -18.19
C ASN A 204 14.74 2.16 -18.20
N VAL A 205 15.27 1.57 -19.27
CA VAL A 205 16.71 1.30 -19.44
C VAL A 205 17.51 2.60 -19.35
N GLU A 206 17.06 3.66 -20.02
CA GLU A 206 17.71 4.97 -19.98
C GLU A 206 17.61 5.63 -18.60
N PHE A 207 16.47 5.50 -17.92
CA PHE A 207 16.30 5.95 -16.55
C PHE A 207 17.33 5.29 -15.62
N LEU A 208 17.51 3.97 -15.70
CA LEU A 208 18.48 3.25 -14.88
C LEU A 208 19.92 3.59 -15.24
N ARG A 209 20.22 3.75 -16.54
CA ARG A 209 21.56 4.14 -17.01
C ARG A 209 22.00 5.48 -16.44
N LYS A 210 21.13 6.49 -16.48
CA LYS A 210 21.41 7.82 -15.91
C LYS A 210 21.75 7.75 -14.41
N HIS A 211 21.03 6.93 -13.66
CA HIS A 211 21.32 6.75 -12.23
C HIS A 211 22.60 5.97 -11.99
N ARG A 212 22.89 4.93 -12.78
CA ARG A 212 24.19 4.23 -12.72
C ARG A 212 25.35 5.19 -13.00
N GLU A 213 25.23 6.04 -14.01
CA GLU A 213 26.24 7.07 -14.32
C GLU A 213 26.42 8.08 -13.19
N SER A 214 25.34 8.50 -12.52
CA SER A 214 25.41 9.51 -11.45
C SER A 214 26.04 9.01 -10.15
N VAL A 215 25.88 7.72 -9.83
CA VAL A 215 26.43 7.11 -8.60
C VAL A 215 27.74 6.33 -8.80
N GLY A 216 28.18 6.16 -10.05
CA GLY A 216 29.37 5.40 -10.40
C GLY A 216 29.13 3.88 -10.46
N PRO A 217 30.15 3.09 -10.84
CA PRO A 217 29.99 1.67 -11.14
C PRO A 217 29.74 0.79 -9.91
N ASP A 218 30.21 1.22 -8.73
CA ASP A 218 30.28 0.34 -7.55
C ASP A 218 29.11 0.52 -6.57
N PHE A 219 28.46 1.69 -6.57
CA PHE A 219 27.36 1.96 -5.64
C PHE A 219 26.15 1.05 -5.98
N PRO A 220 25.67 0.21 -5.05
CA PRO A 220 24.56 -0.69 -5.31
C PRO A 220 23.28 0.07 -5.71
N LEU A 221 22.71 -0.32 -6.84
CA LEU A 221 21.43 0.16 -7.33
C LEU A 221 20.46 -1.01 -7.43
N MET A 222 19.28 -0.83 -6.87
CA MET A 222 18.18 -1.78 -6.89
C MET A 222 17.00 -1.16 -7.64
N VAL A 223 16.09 -1.98 -8.14
CA VAL A 223 14.94 -1.52 -8.92
C VAL A 223 13.66 -2.09 -8.33
N ASP A 224 12.80 -1.21 -7.84
CA ASP A 224 11.46 -1.53 -7.37
C ASP A 224 10.45 -1.47 -8.51
N CYS A 225 9.69 -2.54 -8.70
CA CYS A 225 8.73 -2.64 -9.80
C CYS A 225 7.27 -2.59 -9.33
N TYR A 226 7.02 -2.49 -8.02
CA TYR A 226 5.68 -2.44 -7.40
C TYR A 226 4.65 -3.33 -8.11
N MET A 227 4.89 -4.64 -8.13
CA MET A 227 4.01 -5.69 -8.68
C MET A 227 3.46 -5.45 -10.10
N SER A 228 4.13 -4.64 -10.90
CA SER A 228 3.55 -4.10 -12.15
C SER A 228 3.91 -4.84 -13.43
N LEU A 229 4.89 -5.74 -13.39
CA LEU A 229 5.41 -6.40 -14.58
C LEU A 229 4.81 -7.79 -14.77
N ASN A 230 5.25 -8.43 -15.85
CA ASN A 230 4.95 -9.82 -16.18
C ASN A 230 6.25 -10.54 -16.56
N VAL A 231 6.21 -11.87 -16.54
CA VAL A 231 7.41 -12.71 -16.80
C VAL A 231 8.15 -12.32 -18.09
N PRO A 232 7.50 -12.22 -19.28
CA PRO A 232 8.19 -11.83 -20.50
C PRO A 232 8.87 -10.46 -20.43
N TYR A 233 8.18 -9.43 -19.93
CA TYR A 233 8.72 -8.08 -19.84
C TYR A 233 9.90 -8.01 -18.86
N THR A 234 9.79 -8.66 -17.70
CA THR A 234 10.88 -8.73 -16.71
C THR A 234 12.11 -9.41 -17.32
N ILE A 235 11.94 -10.49 -18.09
CA ILE A 235 13.08 -11.13 -18.78
C ILE A 235 13.74 -10.16 -19.77
N GLU A 236 12.96 -9.41 -20.55
CA GLU A 236 13.48 -8.48 -21.56
C GLU A 236 14.21 -7.29 -20.92
N ILE A 237 13.63 -6.65 -19.91
CA ILE A 237 14.24 -5.48 -19.26
C ILE A 237 15.49 -5.84 -18.46
N VAL A 238 15.50 -6.97 -17.74
CA VAL A 238 16.70 -7.44 -17.04
C VAL A 238 17.84 -7.68 -18.03
N LYS A 239 17.54 -8.32 -19.17
CA LYS A 239 18.52 -8.54 -20.25
C LYS A 239 19.08 -7.22 -20.79
N ALA A 240 18.21 -6.23 -20.99
CA ALA A 240 18.58 -4.92 -21.52
C ALA A 240 19.38 -4.04 -20.54
N CYS A 241 19.42 -4.42 -19.26
CA CYS A 241 20.12 -3.70 -18.19
C CYS A 241 21.32 -4.46 -17.61
N LEU A 242 21.77 -5.56 -18.24
CA LEU A 242 22.88 -6.38 -17.72
C LEU A 242 24.19 -5.57 -17.57
N ASP A 243 24.42 -4.58 -18.43
CA ASP A 243 25.56 -3.66 -18.38
C ASP A 243 25.50 -2.68 -17.20
N LEU A 244 24.33 -2.49 -16.59
CA LEU A 244 24.10 -1.53 -15.52
C LEU A 244 24.40 -2.11 -14.12
N ASN A 245 24.73 -3.40 -14.02
CA ASN A 245 25.05 -4.09 -12.77
C ASN A 245 24.02 -3.80 -11.66
N ILE A 246 22.74 -3.99 -11.97
CA ILE A 246 21.65 -3.87 -11.00
C ILE A 246 21.81 -4.94 -9.92
N HIS A 247 21.71 -4.54 -8.65
CA HIS A 247 22.00 -5.39 -7.50
C HIS A 247 20.89 -6.41 -7.21
N TRP A 248 19.61 -5.98 -7.33
CA TRP A 248 18.43 -6.85 -7.41
C TRP A 248 17.25 -6.14 -8.12
N TRP A 249 16.29 -6.94 -8.56
CA TRP A 249 14.98 -6.51 -9.04
C TRP A 249 13.89 -6.93 -8.06
N GLU A 250 13.11 -5.96 -7.60
CA GLU A 250 12.14 -6.13 -6.52
C GLU A 250 10.72 -6.08 -7.02
N GLU A 251 9.90 -6.99 -6.49
CA GLU A 251 8.47 -7.11 -6.73
C GLU A 251 8.09 -6.94 -8.21
N CYS A 252 8.82 -7.65 -9.08
CA CYS A 252 8.56 -7.60 -10.52
C CYS A 252 7.14 -8.04 -10.87
N LEU A 253 6.67 -9.12 -10.25
CA LEU A 253 5.41 -9.77 -10.57
C LEU A 253 4.34 -9.45 -9.54
N SER A 254 3.07 -9.65 -9.92
CA SER A 254 1.96 -9.70 -8.97
C SER A 254 2.25 -10.69 -7.83
N PRO A 255 1.85 -10.40 -6.58
CA PRO A 255 1.96 -11.35 -5.47
C PRO A 255 1.24 -12.68 -5.72
N ASP A 256 0.26 -12.69 -6.63
CA ASP A 256 -0.46 -13.89 -7.04
C ASP A 256 0.34 -14.81 -7.99
N ASP A 257 1.42 -14.32 -8.61
CA ASP A 257 2.26 -15.06 -9.57
C ASP A 257 3.69 -15.24 -9.07
N THR A 258 3.84 -15.65 -7.81
CA THR A 258 5.17 -15.97 -7.26
C THR A 258 5.79 -17.22 -7.91
N ASP A 259 4.98 -18.10 -8.48
CA ASP A 259 5.45 -19.24 -9.30
C ASP A 259 6.21 -18.74 -10.56
N GLY A 260 5.87 -17.55 -11.08
CA GLY A 260 6.56 -16.92 -12.20
C GLY A 260 8.05 -16.66 -11.97
N PHE A 261 8.51 -16.54 -10.72
CA PHE A 261 9.94 -16.35 -10.42
C PHE A 261 10.81 -17.55 -10.82
N GLU A 262 10.25 -18.77 -10.91
CA GLU A 262 10.98 -19.92 -11.49
C GLU A 262 11.39 -19.64 -12.94
N GLN A 263 10.50 -19.02 -13.72
CA GLN A 263 10.77 -18.66 -15.11
C GLN A 263 11.80 -17.53 -15.22
N LEU A 264 11.73 -16.55 -14.31
CA LEU A 264 12.72 -15.48 -14.23
C LEU A 264 14.11 -16.01 -13.90
N LYS A 265 14.22 -16.91 -12.91
CA LYS A 265 15.48 -17.57 -12.56
C LYS A 265 16.00 -18.48 -13.66
N ARG A 266 15.13 -19.14 -14.43
CA ARG A 266 15.56 -19.90 -15.61
C ARG A 266 16.19 -19.02 -16.69
N ALA A 267 15.66 -17.82 -16.90
CA ALA A 267 16.20 -16.88 -17.89
C ALA A 267 17.45 -16.14 -17.38
N HIS A 268 17.46 -15.76 -16.11
CA HIS A 268 18.50 -14.94 -15.47
C HIS A 268 18.98 -15.56 -14.15
N PRO A 269 19.63 -16.73 -14.17
CA PRO A 269 19.97 -17.49 -12.96
C PRO A 269 21.00 -16.77 -12.06
N THR A 270 21.75 -15.83 -12.62
CA THR A 270 22.75 -15.03 -11.90
C THR A 270 22.20 -13.70 -11.37
N MET A 271 20.97 -13.34 -11.70
CA MET A 271 20.33 -12.11 -11.24
C MET A 271 19.58 -12.35 -9.93
N LYS A 272 19.60 -11.35 -9.04
CA LYS A 272 18.83 -11.39 -7.80
C LYS A 272 17.42 -10.87 -8.02
N PHE A 273 16.44 -11.59 -7.48
CA PHE A 273 15.03 -11.22 -7.45
C PHE A 273 14.50 -11.28 -6.03
N THR A 274 13.68 -10.31 -5.66
CA THR A 274 13.14 -10.15 -4.30
C THR A 274 11.65 -9.80 -4.37
N THR A 275 10.90 -10.15 -3.33
CA THR A 275 9.47 -9.80 -3.20
C THR A 275 9.00 -10.10 -1.77
N GLY A 276 7.76 -9.73 -1.45
CA GLY A 276 7.06 -10.20 -0.26
C GLY A 276 6.35 -9.13 0.54
N GLU A 277 6.47 -7.85 0.19
CA GLU A 277 5.80 -6.78 0.95
C GLU A 277 4.28 -6.98 0.96
N HIS A 278 3.70 -7.39 -0.18
CA HIS A 278 2.27 -7.75 -0.31
C HIS A 278 1.98 -9.24 -0.07
N GLU A 279 2.83 -9.95 0.69
CA GLU A 279 2.57 -11.32 1.13
C GLU A 279 2.35 -11.40 2.65
N TYR A 280 1.57 -12.40 3.08
CA TYR A 280 1.01 -12.49 4.42
C TYR A 280 1.12 -13.90 4.98
N SER A 281 1.31 -13.98 6.30
CA SER A 281 1.43 -15.19 7.12
C SER A 281 2.59 -16.11 6.76
N ARG A 282 2.98 -16.98 7.68
CA ARG A 282 3.95 -18.05 7.44
C ARG A 282 3.56 -18.97 6.28
N PHE A 283 2.25 -19.10 5.98
CA PHE A 283 1.78 -19.94 4.89
C PHE A 283 2.04 -19.33 3.52
N GLY A 284 1.89 -18.00 3.39
CA GLY A 284 2.26 -17.27 2.18
C GLY A 284 3.76 -17.31 1.96
N PHE A 285 4.54 -16.87 2.96
CA PHE A 285 6.01 -16.84 2.83
C PHE A 285 6.66 -18.21 2.64
N ARG A 286 6.02 -19.31 3.07
CA ARG A 286 6.50 -20.66 2.75
C ARG A 286 6.64 -20.86 1.24
N LYS A 287 5.69 -20.36 0.45
CA LYS A 287 5.70 -20.46 -1.01
C LYS A 287 6.89 -19.72 -1.63
N LEU A 288 7.29 -18.59 -1.05
CA LEU A 288 8.43 -17.80 -1.51
C LEU A 288 9.79 -18.46 -1.18
N VAL A 289 9.85 -19.25 -0.10
CA VAL A 289 11.05 -20.01 0.30
C VAL A 289 11.18 -21.31 -0.50
N GLU A 290 10.07 -21.98 -0.82
CA GLU A 290 10.05 -23.18 -1.64
C GLU A 290 10.73 -22.93 -3.00
N GLY A 291 11.64 -23.82 -3.41
CA GLY A 291 12.39 -23.69 -4.67
C GLY A 291 13.54 -22.69 -4.64
N ARG A 292 13.63 -21.80 -3.63
CA ARG A 292 14.71 -20.79 -3.47
C ARG A 292 14.89 -19.90 -4.70
N ASN A 293 13.79 -19.55 -5.37
CA ASN A 293 13.80 -18.69 -6.56
C ASN A 293 13.87 -17.18 -6.24
N LEU A 294 13.78 -16.83 -4.95
CA LEU A 294 13.91 -15.48 -4.43
C LEU A 294 15.12 -15.39 -3.52
N ASP A 295 15.96 -14.39 -3.74
CA ASP A 295 17.22 -14.22 -3.02
C ASP A 295 17.03 -13.54 -1.67
N ILE A 296 15.96 -12.74 -1.53
CA ILE A 296 15.55 -12.05 -0.30
C ILE A 296 14.02 -12.05 -0.25
N ILE A 297 13.45 -12.28 0.94
CA ILE A 297 12.01 -12.06 1.18
C ILE A 297 11.79 -10.80 2.03
N GLN A 298 10.77 -10.02 1.69
CA GLN A 298 10.61 -8.64 2.17
C GLN A 298 9.26 -8.34 2.81
N PRO A 299 8.86 -9.07 3.88
CA PRO A 299 7.60 -8.80 4.57
C PRO A 299 7.53 -7.39 5.16
N ASP A 300 6.39 -6.72 5.10
CA ASP A 300 6.10 -5.57 5.96
C ASP A 300 5.56 -6.06 7.31
N VAL A 301 6.20 -5.67 8.43
CA VAL A 301 5.84 -6.15 9.77
C VAL A 301 4.46 -5.66 10.24
N MET A 302 4.00 -4.52 9.74
CA MET A 302 2.65 -3.99 10.00
C MET A 302 1.58 -4.67 9.13
N TRP A 303 1.96 -5.51 8.17
CA TRP A 303 1.01 -6.09 7.21
C TRP A 303 0.94 -7.63 7.32
N LEU A 304 2.07 -8.33 7.39
CA LEU A 304 2.09 -9.79 7.20
C LEU A 304 1.40 -10.61 8.30
N GLY A 305 1.21 -10.04 9.49
CA GLY A 305 0.74 -10.73 10.68
C GLY A 305 1.39 -10.27 12.00
N GLY A 306 2.26 -9.27 11.98
CA GLY A 306 2.96 -8.76 13.16
C GLY A 306 4.29 -9.46 13.44
N LEU A 307 4.97 -9.02 14.51
CA LEU A 307 6.27 -9.53 14.92
C LEU A 307 6.22 -11.02 15.32
N THR A 308 5.14 -11.44 15.98
CA THR A 308 4.95 -12.85 16.37
C THR A 308 4.96 -13.81 15.18
N GLU A 309 4.40 -13.39 14.04
CA GLU A 309 4.39 -14.18 12.82
C GLU A 309 5.69 -13.99 12.02
N LEU A 310 6.24 -12.78 12.01
CA LEU A 310 7.52 -12.48 11.35
C LEU A 310 8.68 -13.31 11.92
N LEU A 311 8.71 -13.55 13.23
CA LEU A 311 9.71 -14.44 13.85
C LEU A 311 9.63 -15.87 13.28
N LYS A 312 8.43 -16.36 12.95
CA LYS A 312 8.24 -17.70 12.34
C LYS A 312 8.64 -17.71 10.87
N VAL A 313 8.30 -16.66 10.13
CA VAL A 313 8.74 -16.46 8.74
C VAL A 313 10.26 -16.43 8.67
N SER A 314 10.90 -15.68 9.57
CA SER A 314 12.35 -15.57 9.70
C SER A 314 13.01 -16.91 9.99
N ALA A 315 12.51 -17.64 10.97
CA ALA A 315 13.04 -18.96 11.32
C ALA A 315 12.96 -19.95 10.15
N MET A 316 11.85 -19.93 9.39
CA MET A 316 11.70 -20.77 8.19
C MET A 316 12.69 -20.38 7.09
N ALA A 317 12.87 -19.08 6.80
CA ALA A 317 13.82 -18.61 5.81
C ALA A 317 15.28 -18.88 6.23
N ALA A 318 15.59 -18.76 7.53
CA ALA A 318 16.90 -19.04 8.08
C ALA A 318 17.32 -20.51 7.89
N ALA A 319 16.38 -21.45 7.90
CA ALA A 319 16.66 -22.86 7.60
C ALA A 319 17.13 -23.11 6.15
N TYR A 320 16.98 -22.12 5.26
CA TYR A 320 17.40 -22.16 3.85
C TYR A 320 18.47 -21.11 3.54
N ASP A 321 19.02 -20.46 4.57
CA ASP A 321 19.96 -19.34 4.45
C ASP A 321 19.42 -18.18 3.58
N ILE A 322 18.10 -17.99 3.54
CA ILE A 322 17.47 -16.88 2.81
C ILE A 322 17.40 -15.66 3.73
N PRO A 323 17.98 -14.51 3.34
CA PRO A 323 17.82 -13.27 4.05
C PRO A 323 16.38 -12.77 4.10
N VAL A 324 16.02 -12.19 5.24
CA VAL A 324 14.77 -11.45 5.43
C VAL A 324 15.13 -9.98 5.61
N VAL A 325 14.63 -9.14 4.73
CA VAL A 325 14.85 -7.69 4.79
C VAL A 325 13.48 -7.04 4.72
N PRO A 326 12.85 -6.74 5.87
CA PRO A 326 11.50 -6.20 5.89
C PRO A 326 11.36 -4.92 5.08
N HIS A 327 10.21 -4.76 4.43
CA HIS A 327 9.78 -3.49 3.86
C HIS A 327 9.78 -2.42 4.97
N ALA A 328 10.12 -1.17 4.63
CA ALA A 328 10.50 -0.10 5.56
C ALA A 328 9.45 0.29 6.64
N SER A 329 9.35 -0.48 7.72
CA SER A 329 8.36 -0.27 8.78
C SER A 329 8.89 0.42 10.05
N GLY A 330 9.86 1.33 9.93
CA GLY A 330 10.37 2.09 11.08
C GLY A 330 10.91 1.20 12.21
N PRO A 331 10.86 1.67 13.48
CA PRO A 331 11.33 0.90 14.65
C PRO A 331 10.76 -0.52 14.78
N TYR A 332 9.56 -0.79 14.24
CA TYR A 332 9.01 -2.15 14.23
C TYR A 332 9.92 -3.13 13.48
N SER A 333 10.45 -2.71 12.33
CA SER A 333 11.43 -3.48 11.57
C SER A 333 12.85 -3.41 12.17
N TYR A 334 13.26 -2.27 12.73
CA TYR A 334 14.63 -2.08 13.23
C TYR A 334 14.94 -3.04 14.39
N HIS A 335 14.01 -3.16 15.35
CA HIS A 335 14.17 -4.06 16.48
C HIS A 335 14.27 -5.52 16.02
N PHE A 336 13.49 -5.90 15.00
CA PHE A 336 13.55 -7.24 14.42
C PHE A 336 14.89 -7.49 13.70
N VAL A 337 15.28 -6.63 12.76
CA VAL A 337 16.51 -6.84 11.94
C VAL A 337 17.79 -6.81 12.78
N MET A 338 17.78 -6.08 13.90
CA MET A 338 18.88 -6.10 14.87
C MET A 338 19.07 -7.49 15.52
N SER A 339 18.01 -8.30 15.60
CA SER A 339 17.97 -9.49 16.45
C SER A 339 18.11 -10.84 15.75
N GLN A 340 17.89 -10.92 14.44
CA GLN A 340 17.85 -12.22 13.74
C GLN A 340 19.18 -12.56 13.04
N PRO A 341 19.49 -13.85 12.86
CA PRO A 341 20.73 -14.29 12.20
C PRO A 341 20.72 -14.09 10.68
N ASN A 342 19.55 -13.99 10.05
CA ASN A 342 19.38 -13.87 8.60
C ASN A 342 18.80 -12.50 8.17
N THR A 343 19.02 -11.45 8.94
CA THR A 343 18.53 -10.09 8.64
C THR A 343 19.73 -9.14 8.50
N PRO A 344 20.35 -9.06 7.31
CA PRO A 344 21.69 -8.47 7.16
C PRO A 344 21.71 -6.94 7.21
N PHE A 345 20.68 -6.29 6.71
CA PHE A 345 20.55 -4.83 6.58
C PHE A 345 19.08 -4.44 6.59
N GLN A 346 18.79 -3.14 6.56
CA GLN A 346 17.43 -2.59 6.62
C GLN A 346 17.12 -1.64 5.45
N GLU A 347 15.86 -1.56 5.06
CA GLU A 347 15.35 -0.53 4.15
C GLU A 347 15.00 0.75 4.89
N TYR A 348 15.33 1.90 4.28
CA TYR A 348 14.73 3.19 4.60
C TYR A 348 13.97 3.73 3.39
N LEU A 349 12.66 4.00 3.55
CA LEU A 349 11.88 4.67 2.51
C LEU A 349 12.05 6.18 2.64
N ALA A 350 12.67 6.82 1.64
CA ALA A 350 12.87 8.26 1.62
C ALA A 350 11.53 8.97 1.65
N ASN A 351 11.20 9.60 2.77
CA ASN A 351 9.92 10.22 3.01
C ASN A 351 10.01 11.77 2.99
N SER A 352 11.14 12.32 2.54
CA SER A 352 11.14 13.69 2.03
C SER A 352 10.45 13.73 0.67
N PRO A 353 9.66 14.78 0.36
CA PRO A 353 8.92 14.86 -0.89
C PRO A 353 9.76 14.69 -2.16
N ASP A 354 11.01 15.13 -2.12
CA ASP A 354 11.98 15.06 -3.20
C ASP A 354 12.95 13.86 -3.11
N GLY A 355 12.89 13.06 -2.04
CA GLY A 355 13.80 11.94 -1.80
C GLY A 355 15.25 12.32 -1.42
N LYS A 356 15.53 13.59 -1.10
CA LYS A 356 16.89 14.09 -0.82
C LYS A 356 17.28 14.18 0.66
N SER A 357 16.34 13.94 1.56
CA SER A 357 16.61 13.94 3.00
C SER A 357 15.84 12.83 3.71
N VAL A 358 16.22 12.56 4.96
CA VAL A 358 15.55 11.58 5.82
C VAL A 358 14.66 12.30 6.84
N LEU A 359 13.39 11.90 6.93
CA LEU A 359 12.41 12.41 7.88
C LEU A 359 11.79 11.23 8.65
N PRO A 360 11.15 11.37 9.81
CA PRO A 360 10.54 10.23 10.51
C PRO A 360 9.54 9.47 9.64
N VAL A 361 9.65 8.14 9.53
CA VAL A 361 8.80 7.27 8.70
C VAL A 361 7.33 7.48 9.04
N PHE A 362 7.01 7.65 10.33
CA PHE A 362 5.64 7.87 10.81
C PHE A 362 5.27 9.35 11.00
N GLY A 363 6.06 10.24 10.40
CA GLY A 363 5.84 11.69 10.41
C GLY A 363 5.86 12.28 11.82
N ASP A 364 4.89 13.14 12.12
CA ASP A 364 4.80 13.81 13.41
C ASP A 364 3.99 13.05 14.47
N LEU A 365 3.65 11.78 14.22
CA LEU A 365 2.94 10.93 15.18
C LEU A 365 3.77 10.68 16.43
N PHE A 366 5.08 10.48 16.30
CA PHE A 366 5.98 10.19 17.41
C PHE A 366 7.04 11.29 17.58
N LEU A 367 7.53 11.48 18.81
CA LEU A 367 8.52 12.53 19.11
C LEU A 367 9.97 12.10 18.82
N ASP A 368 10.22 10.81 18.90
CA ASP A 368 11.53 10.27 19.18
C ASP A 368 11.86 9.03 18.34
N GLU A 369 11.30 8.98 17.14
CA GLU A 369 11.63 7.97 16.13
C GLU A 369 13.12 8.08 15.74
N PRO A 370 13.91 7.00 15.87
CA PRO A 370 15.30 6.99 15.44
C PRO A 370 15.39 6.97 13.91
N ILE A 371 16.22 7.87 13.35
CA ILE A 371 16.36 8.09 11.91
C ILE A 371 17.81 7.85 11.47
N PRO A 372 18.06 7.05 10.41
CA PRO A 372 19.40 6.77 9.89
C PRO A 372 19.96 7.96 9.07
N THR A 373 20.12 9.12 9.69
CA THR A 373 20.72 10.34 9.08
C THR A 373 22.13 10.15 8.53
N LYS A 374 22.80 9.06 8.92
CA LYS A 374 24.14 8.67 8.47
C LYS A 374 24.14 7.32 7.75
N GLY A 375 22.98 6.85 7.29
CA GLY A 375 22.81 5.54 6.63
C GLY A 375 22.89 4.33 7.57
N TYR A 376 22.95 4.55 8.89
CA TYR A 376 22.94 3.47 9.89
C TYR A 376 22.25 3.89 11.19
N LEU A 377 21.87 2.90 11.99
CA LEU A 377 21.52 3.01 13.41
C LEU A 377 22.36 2.02 14.23
N THR A 378 22.38 2.19 15.55
CA THR A 378 23.07 1.31 16.50
C THR A 378 22.10 0.75 17.53
N THR A 379 22.53 -0.24 18.31
CA THR A 379 21.77 -0.76 19.46
C THR A 379 21.42 0.33 20.47
N ALA A 380 22.29 1.32 20.66
CA ALA A 380 22.06 2.46 21.57
C ALA A 380 20.90 3.36 21.11
N ASP A 381 20.69 3.50 19.80
CA ASP A 381 19.58 4.27 19.24
C ASP A 381 18.21 3.60 19.50
N LEU A 382 18.22 2.30 19.82
CA LEU A 382 17.04 1.48 20.09
C LEU A 382 16.87 1.15 21.59
N ASP A 383 17.70 1.67 22.48
CA ASP A 383 17.74 1.30 23.90
C ASP A 383 16.69 2.04 24.74
N LYS A 384 15.42 1.80 24.41
CA LYS A 384 14.24 2.33 25.11
C LYS A 384 13.17 1.24 25.28
N PRO A 385 12.36 1.28 26.35
CA PRO A 385 11.31 0.29 26.55
C PRO A 385 10.34 0.17 25.37
N GLY A 386 9.94 -1.06 25.03
CA GLY A 386 9.05 -1.31 23.91
C GLY A 386 9.74 -1.08 22.56
N PHE A 387 9.04 -0.48 21.61
CA PHE A 387 9.63 -0.01 20.35
C PHE A 387 10.28 1.37 20.47
N GLY A 388 10.37 1.93 21.68
CA GLY A 388 11.04 3.20 21.93
C GLY A 388 10.36 4.42 21.30
N LEU A 389 9.07 4.30 20.96
CA LEU A 389 8.27 5.35 20.35
C LEU A 389 7.34 5.99 21.39
N THR A 390 7.40 7.31 21.45
CA THR A 390 6.55 8.14 22.32
C THR A 390 5.58 8.93 21.47
N LEU A 391 4.27 8.70 21.66
CA LEU A 391 3.23 9.47 20.99
C LEU A 391 3.41 10.96 21.25
N ASN A 392 3.44 11.75 20.18
CA ASN A 392 3.49 13.19 20.25
C ASN A 392 2.20 13.75 20.90
N PRO A 393 2.28 14.49 22.01
CA PRO A 393 1.11 15.11 22.63
C PRO A 393 0.33 16.02 21.68
N ALA A 394 1.01 16.69 20.73
CA ALA A 394 0.35 17.50 19.72
C ALA A 394 -0.42 16.63 18.70
N ALA A 395 0.04 15.41 18.43
CA ALA A 395 -0.65 14.48 17.54
C ALA A 395 -1.94 13.90 18.16
N ARG A 396 -2.12 13.97 19.49
CA ARG A 396 -3.38 13.56 20.16
C ARG A 396 -4.60 14.28 19.59
N ALA A 397 -4.47 15.54 19.20
CA ALA A 397 -5.56 16.31 18.59
C ALA A 397 -5.96 15.80 17.19
N LYS A 398 -5.08 15.03 16.53
CA LYS A 398 -5.33 14.41 15.22
C LYS A 398 -5.92 13.01 15.31
N LEU A 399 -5.90 12.39 16.49
CA LEU A 399 -6.42 11.04 16.74
C LEU A 399 -7.93 11.09 16.91
N ILE A 400 -8.66 10.62 15.89
CA ILE A 400 -10.12 10.52 15.92
C ILE A 400 -10.48 9.17 16.54
N PRO A 401 -11.11 9.12 17.74
CA PRO A 401 -11.53 7.86 18.35
C PRO A 401 -12.44 7.08 17.44
N ALA A 402 -12.27 5.75 17.34
CA ALA A 402 -13.05 4.92 16.45
C ALA A 402 -14.53 4.73 16.87
N ASP A 403 -14.96 5.25 18.01
CA ASP A 403 -16.31 5.09 18.59
C ASP A 403 -17.44 5.47 17.61
N TYR A 404 -17.20 6.44 16.73
CA TYR A 404 -18.17 6.85 15.70
C TYR A 404 -18.45 5.76 14.66
N LEU A 405 -17.51 4.83 14.44
CA LEU A 405 -17.66 3.68 13.53
C LEU A 405 -18.47 2.55 14.19
N LEU A 406 -18.50 2.52 15.52
CA LEU A 406 -19.18 1.51 16.32
C LEU A 406 -20.62 1.93 16.67
N SER A 407 -20.94 3.21 16.47
CA SER A 407 -22.29 3.75 16.61
C SER A 407 -23.06 3.55 15.30
N PRO A 408 -24.15 2.75 15.27
CA PRO A 408 -24.94 2.65 14.06
C PRO A 408 -25.47 4.05 13.67
N PRO A 409 -25.52 4.40 12.37
CA PRO A 409 -26.24 5.59 11.95
C PRO A 409 -27.66 5.57 12.53
N PRO A 410 -28.27 6.73 12.86
CA PRO A 410 -29.64 6.75 13.37
C PRO A 410 -30.50 5.90 12.44
N ALA A 411 -31.22 4.94 13.03
CA ALA A 411 -32.03 3.98 12.28
C ALA A 411 -32.85 4.77 11.25
N ARG A 412 -32.53 4.63 9.96
CA ARG A 412 -33.51 4.92 8.93
C ARG A 412 -34.62 3.91 9.23
N ILE A 413 -35.70 4.39 9.83
CA ILE A 413 -36.95 3.65 9.89
C ILE A 413 -37.17 3.19 8.44
N LEU A 414 -37.10 1.89 8.22
CA LEU A 414 -37.54 1.32 6.95
C LEU A 414 -38.96 1.86 6.77
N SER A 415 -39.17 2.70 5.75
CA SER A 415 -40.52 3.08 5.39
C SER A 415 -41.30 1.78 5.23
N PRO A 416 -42.48 1.63 5.85
CA PRO A 416 -43.29 0.44 5.63
C PRO A 416 -43.41 0.23 4.12
N PRO A 417 -43.38 -1.03 3.63
CA PRO A 417 -43.60 -1.29 2.22
C PRO A 417 -44.84 -0.52 1.81
N THR A 418 -44.70 0.31 0.77
CA THR A 418 -45.83 0.99 0.16
C THR A 418 -46.85 -0.11 -0.15
N PRO A 419 -48.13 0.03 0.25
CA PRO A 419 -49.13 -0.97 -0.11
C PRO A 419 -49.01 -1.21 -1.61
N GLU A 420 -48.84 -2.46 -2.02
CA GLU A 420 -48.99 -2.84 -3.42
C GLU A 420 -50.29 -2.19 -3.89
N SER A 421 -50.18 -1.25 -4.83
CA SER A 421 -51.36 -0.66 -5.45
C SER A 421 -52.15 -1.83 -6.02
N GLU A 422 -53.38 -2.01 -5.53
CA GLU A 422 -54.34 -2.93 -6.11
C GLU A 422 -54.33 -2.76 -7.64
N PRO A 423 -54.36 -3.86 -8.42
CA PRO A 423 -54.36 -3.74 -9.87
C PRO A 423 -55.58 -2.92 -10.30
N GLU A 424 -55.33 -1.84 -11.04
CA GLU A 424 -56.40 -1.01 -11.62
C GLU A 424 -57.33 -1.88 -12.47
N PRO A 425 -58.65 -1.62 -12.47
CA PRO A 425 -59.58 -2.36 -13.31
C PRO A 425 -59.22 -2.22 -14.79
N GLU A 426 -59.36 -3.31 -15.54
CA GLU A 426 -58.99 -3.55 -16.95
C GLU A 426 -59.58 -2.58 -18.00
N GLN A 427 -60.18 -1.46 -17.62
CA GLN A 427 -60.85 -0.53 -18.54
C GLN A 427 -60.01 0.69 -18.97
N ASP A 428 -58.83 0.94 -18.37
CA ASP A 428 -58.05 2.17 -18.64
C ASP A 428 -56.77 1.97 -19.49
N GLN A 429 -56.42 0.73 -19.83
CA GLN A 429 -55.27 0.45 -20.72
C GLN A 429 -55.58 0.71 -22.20
N ASP A 430 -56.82 0.51 -22.65
CA ASP A 430 -57.21 0.74 -24.04
C ASP A 430 -57.28 2.24 -24.40
N GLN A 431 -57.60 3.12 -23.45
CA GLN A 431 -57.62 4.57 -23.69
C GLN A 431 -56.22 5.15 -23.81
N LYS A 432 -55.26 4.69 -22.97
CA LYS A 432 -53.85 5.09 -23.08
C LYS A 432 -53.21 4.65 -24.40
N LEU A 433 -53.48 3.41 -24.84
CA LEU A 433 -52.97 2.90 -26.12
C LEU A 433 -53.55 3.64 -27.35
N GLN A 434 -54.79 4.13 -27.28
CA GLN A 434 -55.35 4.98 -28.32
C GLN A 434 -54.74 6.38 -28.33
N GLN A 435 -54.44 6.96 -27.17
CA GLN A 435 -53.86 8.30 -27.06
C GLN A 435 -52.40 8.35 -27.54
N GLU A 436 -51.61 7.29 -27.26
CA GLU A 436 -50.23 7.16 -27.76
C GLU A 436 -50.16 6.95 -29.28
N LYS A 437 -51.10 6.19 -29.86
CA LYS A 437 -51.21 6.02 -31.32
C LYS A 437 -51.62 7.31 -32.04
N LEU A 438 -52.45 8.15 -31.40
CA LEU A 438 -52.83 9.47 -31.94
C LEU A 438 -51.66 10.46 -31.93
N GLN A 439 -50.80 10.42 -30.91
CA GLN A 439 -49.61 11.27 -30.86
C GLN A 439 -48.53 10.85 -31.86
N GLN A 440 -48.25 9.55 -32.02
CA GLN A 440 -47.27 9.06 -33.00
C GLN A 440 -47.66 9.34 -34.45
N ASN A 441 -48.96 9.25 -34.78
CA ASN A 441 -49.44 9.61 -36.12
C ASN A 441 -49.34 11.12 -36.40
N GLY A 442 -49.52 11.97 -35.38
CA GLY A 442 -49.36 13.42 -35.52
C GLY A 442 -47.92 13.84 -35.82
N THR A 443 -46.93 13.20 -35.19
CA THR A 443 -45.50 13.49 -35.42
C THR A 443 -45.04 13.01 -36.80
N ALA A 444 -45.48 11.82 -37.23
CA ALA A 444 -45.12 11.27 -38.54
C ALA A 444 -45.68 12.10 -39.72
N VAL A 445 -46.88 12.67 -39.59
CA VAL A 445 -47.45 13.58 -40.60
C VAL A 445 -46.69 14.91 -40.66
N GLN A 446 -46.25 15.43 -39.52
CA GLN A 446 -45.52 16.70 -39.44
C GLN A 446 -44.12 16.60 -40.05
N ASP A 447 -43.40 15.49 -39.80
CA ASP A 447 -42.08 15.24 -40.38
C ASP A 447 -42.15 14.94 -41.90
N GLY A 448 -43.23 14.28 -42.35
CA GLY A 448 -43.52 14.07 -43.77
C GLY A 448 -43.76 15.37 -44.55
N ILE A 449 -44.50 16.32 -43.97
CA ILE A 449 -44.77 17.62 -44.61
C ILE A 449 -43.50 18.48 -44.67
N ILE A 450 -42.66 18.44 -43.64
CA ILE A 450 -41.41 19.21 -43.59
C ILE A 450 -40.40 18.70 -44.63
N SER A 451 -40.29 17.37 -44.79
CA SER A 451 -39.40 16.77 -45.80
C SER A 451 -39.86 17.03 -47.24
N GLU A 452 -41.18 17.03 -47.50
CA GLU A 452 -41.73 17.33 -48.82
C GLU A 452 -41.62 18.81 -49.21
N LEU A 453 -41.70 19.73 -48.23
CA LEU A 453 -41.41 21.15 -48.44
C LEU A 453 -39.93 21.42 -48.70
N ALA A 454 -39.03 20.75 -47.99
CA ALA A 454 -37.58 20.89 -48.19
C ALA A 454 -37.16 20.45 -49.60
N ALA A 455 -37.71 19.34 -50.10
CA ALA A 455 -37.45 18.85 -51.45
C ALA A 455 -37.96 19.80 -52.56
N LYS A 456 -39.11 20.48 -52.33
CA LYS A 456 -39.64 21.48 -53.29
C LYS A 456 -38.83 22.78 -53.30
N VAL A 457 -38.24 23.17 -52.18
CA VAL A 457 -37.36 24.35 -52.11
C VAL A 457 -36.04 24.07 -52.83
N GLU A 458 -35.48 22.87 -52.72
CA GLU A 458 -34.22 22.50 -53.38
C GLU A 458 -34.36 22.38 -54.91
N ALA A 459 -35.53 21.93 -55.40
CA ALA A 459 -35.88 21.91 -56.82
C ALA A 459 -36.11 23.32 -57.43
N LEU A 460 -36.51 24.31 -56.63
CA LEU A 460 -36.69 25.70 -57.08
C LEU A 460 -35.37 26.50 -57.14
N VAL A 461 -34.32 26.03 -56.44
CA VAL A 461 -33.00 26.68 -56.41
C VAL A 461 -32.09 26.19 -57.55
N THR A 462 -32.36 25.00 -58.09
CA THR A 462 -31.52 24.36 -59.13
C THR A 462 -31.91 24.72 -60.57
N ASP A 463 -33.09 25.31 -60.81
CA ASP A 463 -33.56 25.70 -62.16
C ASP A 463 -33.31 27.19 -62.50
N GLY A 464 -32.55 27.93 -61.67
CA GLY A 464 -32.35 29.37 -61.78
C GLY A 464 -31.06 29.86 -62.45
N THR A 465 -30.18 28.99 -62.96
CA THR A 465 -28.88 29.42 -63.54
C THR A 465 -28.58 28.79 -64.90
N ASN A 466 -29.31 29.25 -65.93
CA ASN A 466 -28.84 29.21 -67.31
C ASN A 466 -29.43 30.41 -68.07
N GLY A 467 -28.60 31.41 -68.40
CA GLY A 467 -29.06 32.53 -69.25
C GLY A 467 -28.20 33.80 -69.27
N THR A 468 -27.15 33.78 -70.09
CA THR A 468 -26.66 34.87 -70.97
C THR A 468 -25.91 36.11 -70.43
N ASN A 469 -24.66 36.20 -70.94
CA ASN A 469 -24.02 37.33 -71.62
C ASN A 469 -23.41 38.52 -70.83
N GLY A 470 -22.11 38.73 -71.08
CA GLY A 470 -21.68 40.01 -71.65
C GLY A 470 -20.54 40.78 -70.94
N THR A 471 -19.33 40.60 -71.47
CA THR A 471 -18.32 41.65 -71.77
C THR A 471 -17.61 42.44 -70.66
N ASN A 472 -16.27 42.40 -70.80
CA ASN A 472 -15.28 43.48 -70.67
C ASN A 472 -14.86 44.03 -69.30
N GLY A 473 -13.54 43.96 -69.06
CA GLY A 473 -12.77 45.19 -68.91
C GLY A 473 -12.02 45.39 -67.60
N THR A 474 -10.71 45.10 -67.65
CA THR A 474 -9.59 45.96 -67.22
C THR A 474 -9.40 46.39 -65.76
N ASN A 475 -8.16 46.15 -65.30
CA ASN A 475 -7.32 46.95 -64.39
C ASN A 475 -7.83 47.11 -62.94
N GLY A 476 -7.05 46.96 -61.89
CA GLY A 476 -5.60 46.98 -61.71
C GLY A 476 -5.34 47.67 -60.36
N THR A 477 -4.27 47.26 -59.66
CA THR A 477 -3.63 47.93 -58.49
C THR A 477 -4.49 48.09 -57.22
N ALA A 478 -4.01 47.91 -55.99
CA ALA A 478 -2.69 47.63 -55.42
C ALA A 478 -2.91 46.90 -54.08
#